data_AF-A0A244CRJ6-F1
#
_entry.id   AF-A0A244CRJ6-F1
#
_cell.length_a   1.000
_cell.length_b   1.000
_cell.length_c   1.000
_cell.angle_alpha   90.00
_cell.angle_beta   90.00
_cell.angle_gamma   90.00
#
_symmetry.space_group_name_H-M   'P 1'
#
loop_
_entity.id
_entity.type
_entity.pdbx_description
1 polymer ?
#
loop_
_entity_poly.entity_id
_entity_poly.type
_entity_poly.pdbx_seq_one_letter_code
_entity_poly.pdbx_strand_id
1 'polypeptide(L)' 'MSVSIEQQQAAINEVLVNKRLISDVASEFGLAKRSLYSLIQARQKPNKVKLSLLKQQLNLIEQQIELLSIN' A
#
# COMPACT_ATOMS: atom_id res chain seq x y z
N MET A 1 -20.28 13.84 -8.29
CA MET A 1 -18.95 14.37 -7.92
C MET A 1 -18.04 13.17 -7.74
N SER A 2 -16.88 13.16 -8.39
CA SER A 2 -15.92 12.06 -8.31
C SER A 2 -14.96 12.30 -7.16
N VAL A 3 -14.79 11.32 -6.26
CA VAL A 3 -13.85 11.41 -5.13
C VAL A 3 -12.42 11.44 -5.67
N SER A 4 -11.61 12.41 -5.23
CA SER A 4 -10.23 12.56 -5.66
C SER A 4 -9.35 11.38 -5.25
N ILE A 5 -8.23 11.18 -5.96
CA ILE A 5 -7.26 10.12 -5.64
C ILE A 5 -6.71 10.30 -4.21
N GLU A 6 -6.47 11.53 -3.78
CA GLU A 6 -6.00 11.85 -2.43
C GLU A 6 -7.02 11.45 -1.35
N GLN A 7 -8.30 11.74 -1.57
CA GLN A 7 -9.37 11.34 -0.66
C GLN A 7 -9.54 9.83 -0.59
N GLN A 8 -9.42 9.12 -1.72
CA GLN A 8 -9.42 7.66 -1.72
C GLN A 8 -8.25 7.11 -0.91
N GLN A 9 -7.07 7.71 -1.06
CA GLN A 9 -5.86 7.31 -0.34
C GLN A 9 -5.99 7.56 1.17
N ALA A 10 -6.57 8.70 1.57
CA ALA A 10 -6.88 8.98 2.97
C ALA A 10 -7.87 7.96 3.55
N ALA A 11 -8.97 7.66 2.85
CA ALA A 11 -9.96 6.66 3.26
C ALA A 11 -9.33 5.26 3.44
N ILE A 12 -8.43 4.85 2.55
CA ILE A 12 -7.73 3.56 2.69
C ILE A 12 -6.83 3.56 3.94
N ASN A 13 -6.15 4.67 4.24
CA ASN A 13 -5.29 4.77 5.42
C ASN A 13 -6.09 4.70 6.72
N GLU A 14 -7.25 5.36 6.78
CA GLU A 14 -8.16 5.28 7.94
C GLU A 14 -8.56 3.84 8.26
N VAL A 15 -8.78 3.01 7.25
CA VAL A 15 -9.11 1.59 7.45
C VAL A 15 -7.86 0.75 7.77
N LEU A 16 -6.78 0.89 7.00
CA LEU A 16 -5.62 0.01 7.12
C LEU A 16 -4.71 0.34 8.30
N VAL A 17 -4.52 1.63 8.57
CA VAL A 17 -3.61 2.15 9.60
C VAL A 17 -4.38 2.40 10.89
N ASN A 18 -5.45 3.21 10.83
CA ASN A 18 -6.24 3.60 12.01
C ASN A 18 -7.28 2.56 12.42
N LYS A 19 -7.37 1.42 11.70
CA LYS A 19 -8.25 0.28 11.98
C LYS A 19 -9.74 0.64 12.10
N ARG A 20 -10.18 1.71 11.45
CA ARG A 20 -11.59 2.13 11.42
C ARG A 20 -12.43 1.19 10.55
N LEU A 21 -13.71 1.09 10.87
CA LEU A 21 -14.65 0.26 10.11
C LEU A 21 -14.83 0.83 8.69
N ILE A 22 -14.78 -0.07 7.69
CA ILE A 22 -14.97 0.29 6.27
C ILE A 22 -16.31 1.00 6.06
N SER A 23 -17.35 0.61 6.81
CA SER A 23 -18.67 1.22 6.71
C SER A 23 -18.66 2.70 7.02
N ASP A 24 -17.94 3.08 8.07
CA ASP A 24 -17.99 4.41 8.66
C ASP A 24 -17.14 5.35 7.83
N VAL A 25 -15.93 4.88 7.46
CA VAL A 25 -15.03 5.59 6.56
C VAL A 25 -15.65 5.78 5.18
N ALA A 26 -16.35 4.77 4.64
CA ALA A 26 -17.02 4.92 3.34
C ALA A 26 -18.08 6.02 3.38
N SER A 27 -18.87 6.08 4.45
CA SER A 27 -19.89 7.12 4.65
C SER A 27 -19.27 8.53 4.81
N GLU A 28 -18.21 8.67 5.60
CA GLU A 28 -17.52 9.96 5.81
C GLU A 28 -16.89 10.53 4.54
N PHE A 29 -16.32 9.65 3.71
CA PHE A 29 -15.63 10.05 2.48
C PHE A 29 -16.54 10.06 1.24
N GLY A 30 -17.84 9.82 1.40
CA GLY A 30 -18.80 9.77 0.29
C GLY A 30 -18.51 8.66 -0.72
N LEU A 31 -17.91 7.56 -0.27
CA LEU A 31 -17.53 6.41 -1.08
C LEU A 31 -18.53 5.26 -0.91
N ALA A 32 -18.77 4.50 -1.98
CA ALA A 32 -19.48 3.24 -1.85
C ALA A 32 -18.62 2.23 -1.07
N LYS A 33 -19.21 1.54 -0.08
CA LYS A 33 -18.52 0.52 0.74
C LYS A 33 -17.81 -0.52 -0.13
N ARG A 34 -18.46 -0.98 -1.21
CA ARG A 34 -17.88 -1.94 -2.17
C ARG A 34 -16.63 -1.38 -2.87
N SER A 35 -16.65 -0.12 -3.26
CA SER A 35 -15.50 0.52 -3.92
C SER A 35 -14.32 0.66 -2.97
N LEU A 36 -14.55 1.12 -1.74
CA LEU A 36 -13.50 1.21 -0.72
C LEU A 36 -12.92 -0.18 -0.38
N TYR A 37 -13.78 -1.19 -0.27
CA TYR A 37 -13.34 -2.58 -0.09
C TYR A 37 -12.43 -3.07 -1.22
N SER A 38 -12.81 -2.84 -2.48
CA SER A 38 -11.98 -3.23 -3.64
C SER A 38 -10.63 -2.53 -3.65
N LEU A 39 -10.59 -1.23 -3.31
CA LEU A 39 -9.35 -0.46 -3.20
C LEU A 39 -8.43 -1.00 -2.11
N ILE A 40 -8.99 -1.31 -0.94
CA ILE A 40 -8.26 -1.93 0.17
C ILE A 40 -7.70 -3.29 -0.26
N GLN A 41 -8.53 -4.13 -0.89
CA GLN A 41 -8.11 -5.45 -1.33
C GLN A 41 -6.98 -5.38 -2.37
N ALA A 42 -7.06 -4.44 -3.32
CA ALA A 42 -6.00 -4.20 -4.30
C ALA A 42 -4.68 -3.79 -3.64
N ARG A 43 -4.74 -3.04 -2.53
CA ARG A 43 -3.55 -2.57 -1.80
C ARG A 43 -2.97 -3.61 -0.84
N GLN A 44 -3.82 -4.46 -0.26
CA GLN A 44 -3.39 -5.57 0.60
C GLN A 44 -2.80 -6.73 -0.21
N LYS A 45 -3.14 -6.87 -1.49
CA LYS A 45 -2.48 -7.86 -2.35
C LYS A 45 -0.99 -7.55 -2.37
N PRO A 46 -0.11 -8.48 -1.94
CA PRO A 46 1.32 -8.28 -2.06
C PRO A 46 1.59 -8.06 -3.55
N ASN A 47 2.10 -6.87 -3.89
CA ASN A 47 2.57 -6.61 -5.25
C ASN A 47 3.83 -7.45 -5.43
N LYS A 48 3.62 -8.73 -5.81
CA LYS A 48 4.67 -9.75 -5.90
C LYS A 48 5.83 -9.30 -6.77
N VAL A 49 5.52 -8.52 -7.80
CA VAL A 49 6.48 -7.90 -8.73
C VAL A 49 7.31 -6.82 -8.04
N LYS A 50 6.67 -5.88 -7.33
CA LYS A 50 7.40 -4.84 -6.59
C LYS A 50 8.27 -5.44 -5.48
N LEU A 51 7.75 -6.48 -4.80
CA LEU A 51 8.49 -7.19 -3.76
C LEU A 51 9.71 -7.96 -4.33
N SER A 52 9.56 -8.63 -5.47
CA SER A 52 10.70 -9.33 -6.10
C SER A 52 11.78 -8.35 -6.55
N LEU A 53 11.40 -7.20 -7.12
CA LEU A 53 12.33 -6.13 -7.48
C LEU A 53 13.08 -5.57 -6.27
N LEU A 54 12.37 -5.26 -5.18
CA LEU A 54 12.99 -4.80 -3.93
C LEU A 54 13.97 -5.81 -3.36
N LYS A 55 13.64 -7.11 -3.39
CA LYS A 55 14.55 -8.18 -2.96
C LYS A 55 15.80 -8.27 -3.82
N GLN A 56 15.67 -8.14 -5.15
CA GLN A 56 16.82 -8.12 -6.05
C GLN A 56 17.74 -6.92 -5.77
N GLN A 57 17.16 -5.75 -5.54
CA GLN A 57 17.93 -4.55 -5.18
C GLN A 57 18.66 -4.70 -3.84
N LEU A 58 18.00 -5.27 -2.82
CA LEU A 58 18.61 -5.59 -1.53
C LEU A 58 19.82 -6.53 -1.69
N ASN A 59 19.65 -7.61 -2.44
CA ASN A 59 20.74 -8.56 -2.71
C ASN A 59 21.95 -7.88 -3.39
N LEU A 60 21.70 -6.99 -4.35
CA LEU A 60 22.77 -6.25 -5.02
C LEU A 60 23.51 -5.30 -4.07
N ILE A 61 22.80 -4.71 -3.12
CA ILE A 61 23.41 -3.84 -2.10
C ILE A 61 24.23 -4.69 -1.12
N GLU A 62 23.72 -5.83 -0.67
CA GLU A 62 24.43 -6.76 0.22
C GLU A 62 25.74 -7.24 -0.42
N GLN A 63 25.70 -7.62 -1.70
CA GLN A 63 26.90 -8.01 -2.46
C GLN A 63 27.92 -6.87 -2.57
N GLN A 64 27.47 -5.62 -2.77
CA GLN A 64 28.37 -4.47 -2.83
C GLN A 64 29.03 -4.19 -1.48
N ILE A 65 28.28 -4.32 -0.38
CA ILE A 65 28.81 -4.16 0.97
C ILE A 65 29.88 -5.23 1.25
N GLU A 66 29.61 -6.49 0.88
CA GLU A 66 30.56 -7.58 1.06
C GLU A 66 31.87 -7.33 0.31
N LEU A 67 31.80 -6.91 -0.96
CA LEU A 67 32.96 -6.54 -1.77
C LEU A 67 33.77 -5.37 -1.17
N LEU A 68 33.09 -4.38 -0.59
CA LEU A 68 33.74 -3.23 0.06
C LEU A 68 34.37 -3.59 1.41
N SER A 69 33.86 -4.61 2.10
CA SER A 69 34.37 -5.07 3.40
C SER A 69 35.60 -5.99 3.32
N ILE A 70 35.93 -6.48 2.12
CA ILE A 70 37.08 -7.35 1.85
C ILE A 70 38.34 -6.54 1.44
N ASN A 71 38.19 -5.26 1.11
CA ASN A 71 39.29 -4.30 0.87
C ASN A 71 39.61 -3.48 2.13
#